data_AF-A0A316BGT8-F1
#
_entry.id   AF-A0A316BGT8-F1
#
_cell.length_a   1.000
_cell.length_b   1.000
_cell.length_c   1.000
_cell.angle_alpha   90.00
_cell.angle_beta   90.00
_cell.angle_gamma   90.00
#
_symmetry.space_group_name_H-M   'P 1'
#
loop_
_entity.id
_entity.type
_entity.pdbx_description
1 polymer ?
#
loop_
_entity_poly.entity_id
_entity_poly.type
_entity_poly.pdbx_seq_one_letter_code
_entity_poly.pdbx_strand_id
1 'polypeptide(L)'
;MLKRICLGLAMCGMAHADESDLIIEFLRDMLEKNKFESYPFLTAHCSGNLLKKLEADYDYECDNGPCYAVWNFREGANDVWTWKILDIKLDDDGWYTYSFQENEFIGKHRVKARMENGSVILDDLK
;
A
#
# COMPACT_ATOMS: atom_id res chain seq x y z
N MET A 1 55.96 14.78 -8.36
CA MET A 1 54.72 14.63 -7.56
C MET A 1 53.88 13.52 -8.17
N LEU A 2 53.62 12.48 -7.39
CA LEU A 2 52.98 11.23 -7.80
C LEU A 2 51.48 11.44 -8.11
N LYS A 3 51.02 10.95 -9.26
CA LYS A 3 49.61 10.75 -9.61
C LYS A 3 48.96 9.80 -8.61
N ARG A 4 47.88 10.23 -7.94
CA ARG A 4 47.00 9.30 -7.21
C ARG A 4 45.97 8.73 -8.17
N ILE A 5 46.19 7.46 -8.50
CA ILE A 5 45.18 6.55 -9.02
C ILE A 5 44.47 5.97 -7.79
N CYS A 6 43.17 6.21 -7.65
CA CYS A 6 42.29 5.39 -6.82
C CYS A 6 41.23 4.86 -7.80
N LEU A 7 41.49 3.72 -8.44
CA LEU A 7 41.07 2.39 -8.00
C LEU A 7 39.61 2.39 -7.53
N GLY A 8 38.73 2.01 -8.46
CA GLY A 8 37.33 1.80 -8.17
C GLY A 8 37.14 0.64 -7.19
N LEU A 9 36.10 0.77 -6.37
CA LEU A 9 35.41 -0.38 -5.81
C LEU A 9 34.15 -0.59 -6.67
N ALA A 10 34.23 -1.54 -7.59
CA ALA A 10 33.04 -2.19 -8.09
C ALA A 10 32.51 -3.06 -6.94
N MET A 11 31.43 -2.64 -6.30
CA MET A 11 30.70 -3.54 -5.41
C MET A 11 29.81 -4.44 -6.27
N CYS A 12 30.14 -5.71 -6.21
CA CYS A 12 29.47 -6.85 -6.81
C CYS A 12 28.04 -6.96 -6.26
N GLY A 13 27.12 -7.42 -7.10
CA GLY A 13 25.68 -7.38 -6.86
C GLY A 13 25.20 -8.24 -5.69
N MET A 14 24.33 -7.64 -4.88
CA MET A 14 23.13 -8.30 -4.37
C MET A 14 21.98 -7.54 -5.01
N ALA A 15 21.09 -8.24 -5.71
CA ALA A 15 19.81 -7.66 -6.14
C ALA A 15 19.00 -7.42 -4.86
N HIS A 16 19.22 -6.28 -4.20
CA HIS A 16 18.23 -5.72 -3.31
C HIS A 16 17.01 -5.45 -4.20
N ALA A 17 15.88 -6.10 -3.90
CA ALA A 17 14.61 -5.66 -4.46
C ALA A 17 14.51 -4.16 -4.20
N ASP A 18 14.12 -3.39 -5.23
CA ASP A 18 13.86 -1.97 -5.04
C ASP A 18 12.82 -1.84 -3.92
N GLU A 19 12.92 -0.83 -3.06
CA GLU A 19 11.90 -0.60 -2.02
C GLU A 19 10.51 -0.52 -2.64
N SER A 20 10.43 -0.02 -3.88
CA SER A 20 9.23 -0.01 -4.68
C SER A 20 8.67 -1.41 -4.99
N ASP A 21 9.52 -2.38 -5.32
CA ASP A 21 9.12 -3.78 -5.57
C ASP A 21 8.53 -4.41 -4.30
N LEU A 22 9.18 -4.19 -3.14
CA LEU A 22 8.70 -4.70 -1.85
C LEU A 22 7.33 -4.10 -1.48
N ILE A 23 7.14 -2.81 -1.72
CA ILE A 23 5.86 -2.14 -1.48
C ILE A 23 4.80 -2.66 -2.46
N ILE A 24 5.12 -2.87 -3.74
CA ILE A 24 4.20 -3.43 -4.72
C ILE A 24 3.75 -4.85 -4.32
N GLU A 25 4.69 -5.70 -3.91
CA GLU A 25 4.36 -7.05 -3.41
C GLU A 25 3.47 -7.00 -2.17
N PHE A 26 3.79 -6.11 -1.22
CA PHE A 26 2.98 -5.89 -0.02
C PHE A 26 1.55 -5.42 -0.36
N LEU A 27 1.41 -4.42 -1.23
CA LEU A 27 0.12 -3.88 -1.63
C LEU A 27 -0.72 -4.93 -2.34
N ARG A 28 -0.11 -5.72 -3.22
CA ARG A 28 -0.79 -6.83 -3.90
C ARG A 28 -1.31 -7.86 -2.90
N ASP A 29 -0.45 -8.31 -1.99
CA ASP A 29 -0.81 -9.28 -0.96
C ASP A 29 -1.90 -8.76 -0.01
N MET A 30 -1.82 -7.49 0.39
CA MET A 30 -2.85 -6.82 1.19
C MET A 30 -4.20 -6.81 0.46
N LEU A 31 -4.22 -6.37 -0.79
CA LEU A 31 -5.44 -6.18 -1.57
C LEU A 31 -6.08 -7.51 -1.98
N GLU A 32 -5.31 -8.48 -2.46
CA GLU A 32 -5.82 -9.77 -2.92
C GLU A 32 -6.32 -10.65 -1.76
N LYS A 33 -5.80 -10.45 -0.54
CA LYS A 33 -6.20 -11.20 0.66
C LYS A 33 -7.07 -10.41 1.62
N ASN A 34 -7.56 -9.23 1.21
CA ASN A 34 -8.38 -8.33 2.03
C ASN A 34 -7.79 -8.06 3.44
N LYS A 35 -6.46 -7.97 3.57
CA LYS A 35 -5.83 -7.80 4.89
C LYS A 35 -6.23 -6.50 5.58
N PHE A 36 -6.63 -5.50 4.81
CA PHE A 36 -7.16 -4.23 5.31
C PHE A 36 -8.45 -4.36 6.13
N GLU A 37 -9.17 -5.49 6.05
CA GLU A 37 -10.35 -5.75 6.91
C GLU A 37 -9.95 -6.09 8.36
N SER A 38 -8.67 -6.36 8.61
CA SER A 38 -8.14 -6.71 9.93
C SER A 38 -7.70 -5.48 10.71
N TYR A 39 -8.30 -5.24 11.87
CA TYR A 39 -7.91 -4.15 12.77
C TYR A 39 -6.41 -4.18 13.15
N PRO A 40 -5.82 -5.33 13.57
CA PRO A 40 -4.38 -5.43 13.81
C PRO A 40 -3.53 -5.00 12.60
N PHE A 41 -3.92 -5.40 11.39
CA PHE A 41 -3.21 -5.02 10.18
C PHE A 41 -3.24 -3.50 9.97
N LEU A 42 -4.43 -2.89 10.08
CA LEU A 42 -4.57 -1.44 9.95
C LEU A 42 -3.71 -0.70 10.96
N THR A 43 -3.73 -1.11 12.24
CA THR A 43 -2.90 -0.45 13.27
C THR A 43 -1.40 -0.64 13.10
N ALA A 44 -0.97 -1.71 12.42
CA ALA A 44 0.44 -2.00 12.17
C ALA A 44 0.97 -1.29 10.91
N HIS A 45 0.11 -1.08 9.90
CA HIS A 45 0.54 -0.66 8.57
C HIS A 45 -0.07 0.65 8.10
N CYS A 46 -1.09 1.21 8.75
CA CYS A 46 -1.60 2.54 8.43
C CYS A 46 -0.98 3.58 9.36
N SER A 47 -0.55 4.70 8.79
CA SER A 47 -0.16 5.86 9.57
C SER A 47 -1.32 6.36 10.42
N GLY A 48 -1.02 7.07 11.51
CA GLY A 48 -2.07 7.69 12.34
C GLY A 48 -2.93 8.69 11.57
N ASN A 49 -2.42 9.31 10.49
CA ASN A 49 -3.21 10.20 9.65
C ASN A 49 -4.19 9.44 8.75
N LEU A 50 -3.74 8.32 8.16
CA LEU A 50 -4.62 7.47 7.37
C LEU A 50 -5.72 6.84 8.24
N LEU A 51 -5.38 6.36 9.44
CA LEU A 51 -6.38 5.82 10.38
C LEU A 51 -7.46 6.85 10.72
N LYS A 52 -7.06 8.10 11.03
CA LYS A 52 -8.02 9.19 11.29
C LYS A 52 -8.91 9.50 10.10
N LYS A 53 -8.37 9.44 8.89
CA LYS A 53 -9.15 9.63 7.66
C LYS A 53 -10.17 8.51 7.49
N LEU A 54 -9.74 7.26 7.61
CA LEU A 54 -10.64 6.10 7.54
C LEU A 54 -11.71 6.12 8.63
N GLU A 55 -11.38 6.59 9.83
CA GLU A 55 -12.34 6.77 10.92
C GLU A 55 -13.35 7.87 10.62
N ALA A 56 -12.90 9.00 10.07
CA ALA A 56 -13.76 10.12 9.67
C ALA A 56 -14.70 9.77 8.52
N ASP A 57 -14.29 8.89 7.61
CA ASP A 57 -15.09 8.43 6.47
C ASP A 57 -16.07 7.29 6.86
N TYR A 58 -16.04 6.80 8.11
CA TYR A 58 -16.93 5.75 8.59
C TYR A 58 -18.23 6.35 9.14
N ASP A 59 -19.30 6.30 8.35
CA ASP A 59 -20.57 6.96 8.65
C ASP A 59 -21.54 6.13 9.54
N TYR A 60 -21.12 4.97 10.04
CA TYR A 60 -21.98 4.08 10.84
C TYR A 60 -21.62 4.11 12.33
N GLU A 61 -22.56 3.70 13.19
CA GLU A 61 -22.30 3.55 14.61
C GLU A 61 -21.31 2.41 14.87
N CYS A 62 -20.37 2.66 15.78
CA CYS A 62 -19.41 1.66 16.25
C CYS A 62 -19.82 1.14 17.61
N ASP A 63 -20.01 -0.17 17.72
CA ASP A 63 -20.35 -0.80 19.01
C ASP A 63 -19.22 -0.62 20.05
N ASN A 64 -17.95 -0.76 19.63
CA ASN A 64 -16.79 -0.63 20.51
C ASN A 64 -15.54 -0.14 19.76
N GLY A 65 -14.95 0.96 20.21
CA GLY A 65 -13.71 1.51 19.65
C GLY A 65 -13.89 2.16 18.27
N PRO A 66 -12.78 2.53 17.61
CA PRO A 66 -12.84 3.16 16.29
C PRO A 66 -13.16 2.12 15.20
N CYS A 67 -14.07 2.46 14.30
CA CYS A 67 -14.26 1.76 13.04
C CYS A 67 -13.56 2.52 11.92
N TYR A 68 -13.22 1.81 10.86
CA TYR A 68 -12.51 2.36 9.72
C TYR A 68 -13.28 2.05 8.45
N ALA A 69 -13.41 3.03 7.57
CA ALA A 69 -13.99 2.92 6.23
C ALA A 69 -13.07 2.11 5.31
N VAL A 70 -12.88 0.82 5.61
CA VAL A 70 -11.94 -0.06 4.88
C VAL A 70 -12.36 -0.29 3.43
N TRP A 71 -13.63 0.00 3.10
CA TRP A 71 -14.11 0.13 1.73
C TRP A 71 -13.47 1.30 0.98
N ASN A 72 -12.61 2.11 1.56
CA ASN A 72 -11.82 3.08 0.79
C ASN A 72 -10.60 2.43 0.10
N PHE A 73 -10.28 1.16 0.40
CA PHE A 73 -9.28 0.37 -0.31
C PHE A 73 -9.85 -0.44 -1.49
N ARG A 74 -11.17 -0.51 -1.63
CA ARG A 74 -11.86 -1.20 -2.73
C ARG A 74 -13.17 -0.50 -3.06
N GLU A 75 -13.54 -0.39 -4.33
CA GLU A 75 -14.94 -0.09 -4.63
C GLU A 75 -15.80 -1.28 -4.16
N GLY A 76 -16.91 -1.02 -3.45
CA GLY A 76 -17.96 -2.01 -3.17
C GLY A 76 -17.69 -3.01 -2.03
N ALA A 77 -18.62 -3.07 -1.07
CA ALA A 77 -18.73 -4.13 -0.08
C ALA A 77 -20.05 -4.87 -0.31
N ASN A 78 -20.10 -5.77 -1.30
CA ASN A 78 -21.25 -6.64 -1.50
C ASN A 78 -20.80 -8.09 -1.71
N ASP A 79 -21.53 -9.02 -1.09
CA ASP A 79 -21.18 -10.44 -0.87
C ASP A 79 -20.98 -11.33 -2.12
N VAL A 80 -21.07 -10.78 -3.34
CA VAL A 80 -21.19 -11.57 -4.59
C VAL A 80 -20.15 -11.22 -5.67
N TRP A 81 -19.09 -10.48 -5.36
CA TRP A 81 -18.24 -9.88 -6.38
C TRP A 81 -16.87 -10.57 -6.51
N THR A 82 -16.45 -10.76 -7.76
CA THR A 82 -15.09 -11.20 -8.08
C THR A 82 -14.17 -10.00 -8.13
N TRP A 83 -13.16 -9.97 -7.25
CA TRP A 83 -12.14 -8.92 -7.18
C TRP A 83 -10.80 -9.44 -7.68
N LYS A 84 -10.11 -8.63 -8.49
CA LYS A 84 -8.76 -8.94 -8.97
C LYS A 84 -7.93 -7.68 -9.13
N ILE A 85 -6.72 -7.69 -8.58
CA ILE A 85 -5.72 -6.67 -8.90
C ILE A 85 -5.13 -6.94 -10.28
N LEU A 86 -5.26 -5.97 -11.18
CA LEU A 86 -4.75 -6.04 -12.53
C LEU A 86 -3.29 -5.58 -12.60
N ASP A 87 -2.99 -4.46 -11.94
CA ASP A 87 -1.69 -3.80 -12.02
C ASP A 87 -1.47 -2.89 -10.81
N ILE A 88 -0.21 -2.71 -10.41
CA ILE A 88 0.22 -1.75 -9.39
C ILE A 88 1.49 -1.07 -9.92
N LYS A 89 1.48 0.26 -9.94
CA LYS A 89 2.60 1.07 -10.43
C LYS A 89 2.98 2.12 -9.40
N LEU A 90 4.29 2.29 -9.21
CA LEU A 90 4.83 3.47 -8.55
C LEU A 90 4.65 4.69 -9.46
N ASP A 91 4.05 5.73 -8.90
CA ASP A 91 4.01 7.09 -9.44
C ASP A 91 5.09 7.95 -8.75
N ASP A 92 5.01 9.27 -8.91
CA ASP A 92 5.86 10.22 -8.19
C ASP A 92 5.48 10.36 -6.70
N ASP A 93 6.44 10.84 -5.89
CA ASP A 93 6.25 11.19 -4.47
C ASP A 93 5.75 10.05 -3.56
N GLY A 94 6.06 8.80 -3.89
CA GLY A 94 5.70 7.62 -3.09
C GLY A 94 4.23 7.21 -3.19
N TRP A 95 3.53 7.70 -4.23
CA TRP A 95 2.20 7.24 -4.57
C TRP A 95 2.25 5.98 -5.42
N TYR A 96 1.34 5.05 -5.19
CA TYR A 96 1.15 3.85 -5.98
C TYR A 96 -0.27 3.85 -6.52
N THR A 97 -0.40 3.78 -7.84
CA THR A 97 -1.70 3.56 -8.49
C THR A 97 -1.91 2.06 -8.65
N TYR A 98 -2.98 1.52 -8.08
CA TYR A 98 -3.42 0.16 -8.37
C TYR A 98 -4.71 0.19 -9.18
N SER A 99 -4.76 -0.66 -10.20
CA SER A 99 -5.96 -0.90 -10.99
C SER A 99 -6.51 -2.28 -10.66
N PHE A 100 -7.83 -2.37 -10.63
CA PHE A 100 -8.53 -3.57 -10.25
C PHE A 100 -9.68 -3.81 -11.20
N GLN A 101 -10.11 -5.06 -11.24
CA GLN A 101 -11.35 -5.48 -11.85
C GLN A 101 -12.28 -5.98 -10.76
N GLU A 102 -13.48 -5.45 -10.76
CA GLU A 102 -14.58 -5.91 -9.91
C GLU A 102 -15.75 -6.27 -10.83
N ASN A 103 -15.98 -7.57 -11.04
CA ASN A 103 -16.87 -8.07 -12.10
C ASN A 103 -16.50 -7.47 -13.48
N GLU A 104 -17.41 -6.79 -14.17
CA GLU A 104 -17.12 -6.11 -15.45
C GLU A 104 -16.55 -4.69 -15.30
N PHE A 105 -16.48 -4.15 -14.08
CA PHE A 105 -15.95 -2.81 -13.82
C PHE A 105 -14.42 -2.83 -13.67
N ILE A 106 -13.76 -1.83 -14.25
CA ILE A 106 -12.32 -1.59 -14.06
C ILE A 106 -12.17 -0.24 -13.36
N GLY A 107 -11.63 -0.29 -12.14
CA GLY A 107 -11.39 0.87 -11.31
C GLY A 107 -9.90 1.14 -11.08
N LYS A 108 -9.62 2.29 -10.47
CA LYS A 108 -8.29 2.69 -10.04
C LYS A 108 -8.37 3.47 -8.74
N HIS A 109 -7.44 3.18 -7.84
CA HIS A 109 -7.20 3.96 -6.63
C HIS A 109 -5.71 4.28 -6.52
N ARG A 110 -5.39 5.22 -5.64
CA ARG A 110 -4.03 5.57 -5.30
C ARG A 110 -3.81 5.44 -3.81
N VAL A 111 -2.66 4.89 -3.43
CA VAL A 111 -2.21 4.79 -2.04
C VAL A 111 -0.82 5.38 -1.91
N LYS A 112 -0.59 6.21 -0.90
CA LYS A 112 0.75 6.66 -0.57
C LYS A 112 1.37 5.67 0.38
N ALA A 113 2.55 5.16 0.06
CA ALA A 113 3.23 4.14 0.85
C ALA A 113 4.73 4.35 0.90
N ARG A 114 5.37 3.83 1.95
CA ARG A 114 6.82 3.92 2.16
C ARG A 114 7.31 2.80 3.06
N MET A 115 8.60 2.51 2.99
CA MET A 115 9.28 1.67 3.97
C MET A 115 9.58 2.49 5.24
N GLU A 116 9.31 1.91 6.40
CA GLU A 116 9.71 2.44 7.71
C GLU A 116 10.15 1.27 8.60
N ASN A 117 11.39 1.31 9.10
CA ASN A 117 11.90 0.30 10.04
C ASN A 117 11.67 -1.16 9.57
N GLY A 118 11.78 -1.40 8.25
CA GLY A 118 11.58 -2.72 7.65
C GLY A 118 10.13 -3.14 7.41
N SER A 119 9.16 -2.25 7.63
CA SER A 119 7.74 -2.48 7.37
C SER A 119 7.19 -1.48 6.35
N VAL A 120 6.16 -1.87 5.61
CA VAL A 120 5.42 -0.92 4.75
C VAL A 120 4.41 -0.16 5.58
N ILE A 121 4.42 1.18 5.45
CA ILE A 121 3.46 2.09 6.07
C ILE A 121 2.67 2.79 4.97
N LEU A 122 1.35 2.82 5.12
CA LEU A 122 0.37 3.47 4.27
C LEU A 122 0.00 4.82 4.86
N ASP A 123 0.24 5.90 4.11
CA ASP A 123 0.14 7.27 4.60
C ASP A 123 -1.16 7.98 4.17
N ASP A 124 -1.70 7.67 2.98
CA ASP A 124 -2.90 8.31 2.42
C ASP A 124 -3.55 7.45 1.32
N LEU A 125 -4.82 7.71 1.01
CA LEU A 125 -5.63 7.05 -0.02
C LEU A 125 -6.39 8.06 -0.88
N LYS A 126 -6.50 7.84 -2.19
CA LYS A 126 -7.25 8.70 -3.12
C LYS A 126 -7.94 7.91 -4.22
#